data_AF-A0A2H3IXR6-F1
#
_entry.id   AF-A0A2H3IXR6-F1
#
_cell.length_a   1.000
_cell.length_b   1.000
_cell.length_c   1.000
_cell.angle_alpha   90.00
_cell.angle_beta   90.00
_cell.angle_gamma   90.00
#
_symmetry.space_group_name_H-M   'P 1'
#
loop_
_entity.id
_entity.type
_entity.pdbx_description
1 polymer ?
#
loop_
_entity_poly.entity_id
_entity_poly.type
_entity_poly.pdbx_seq_one_letter_code
_entity_poly.pdbx_strand_id
1 'polypeptide(L)' 'MYKFFIINASHVYIYLIWSFVKLWLAKETLAKIDILGADYQAVLLKDIDRENLPAVLGGTFHGSCPDYNAGK' A
#
# COMPACT_ATOMS: atom_id res chain seq x y z
N MET A 1 4.45 -9.53 11.07
CA MET A 1 3.20 -9.75 10.33
C MET A 1 3.21 -8.76 9.17
N TYR A 2 3.09 -9.20 7.93
CA TYR A 2 3.19 -8.31 6.75
C TYR A 2 1.79 -7.90 6.28
N LYS A 3 1.61 -6.62 5.95
CA LYS A 3 0.38 -6.04 5.40
C LYS A 3 0.66 -5.53 4.00
N PHE A 4 -0.29 -5.72 3.09
CA PHE A 4 -0.17 -5.28 1.71
C PHE A 4 -1.24 -4.25 1.41
N PHE A 5 -0.83 -3.02 1.10
CA PHE A 5 -1.74 -1.90 0.85
C PHE A 5 -1.74 -1.52 -0.63
N ILE A 6 -2.94 -1.46 -1.22
CA ILE A 6 -3.16 -0.92 -2.56
C ILE A 6 -3.78 0.46 -2.41
N ILE A 7 -3.09 1.52 -2.82
CA ILE A 7 -3.51 2.92 -2.65
C ILE A 7 -3.89 3.59 -3.96
N ASN A 8 -4.64 4.70 -3.88
CA ASN A 8 -5.02 5.54 -5.02
C ASN A 8 -5.66 4.76 -6.18
N ALA A 9 -6.38 3.71 -5.84
CA ALA A 9 -6.94 2.85 -6.85
C ALA A 9 -8.45 3.14 -6.96
N SER A 10 -8.90 3.41 -8.19
CA SER A 10 -10.31 3.68 -8.48
C SER A 10 -11.13 2.42 -8.22
N HIS A 11 -12.21 2.55 -7.45
CA HIS A 11 -13.07 1.45 -7.01
C HIS A 11 -13.53 0.56 -8.17
N VAL A 12 -13.79 1.15 -9.34
CA VAL A 12 -14.26 0.43 -10.54
C VAL A 12 -13.17 -0.50 -11.10
N TYR A 13 -11.94 0.01 -11.24
CA TYR A 13 -10.84 -0.77 -11.82
C TYR A 13 -10.36 -1.87 -10.89
N ILE A 14 -10.25 -1.57 -9.59
CA ILE A 14 -9.97 -2.59 -8.57
C ILE A 14 -11.00 -3.68 -8.63
N TYR A 15 -12.30 -3.35 -8.58
CA TYR A 15 -13.33 -4.37 -8.40
C TYR A 15 -13.33 -5.39 -9.54
N LEU A 16 -13.10 -4.92 -10.78
CA LEU A 16 -12.95 -5.76 -11.95
C LEU A 16 -11.73 -6.67 -11.84
N ILE A 17 -10.53 -6.11 -11.61
CA ILE A 17 -9.28 -6.89 -11.55
C ILE A 17 -9.31 -7.85 -10.36
N TRP A 18 -9.80 -7.40 -9.21
CA TRP A 18 -9.86 -8.15 -7.97
C TRP A 18 -10.79 -9.37 -8.07
N SER A 19 -11.83 -9.31 -8.91
CA SER A 19 -12.70 -10.47 -9.18
C SER A 19 -11.94 -11.61 -9.87
N PHE A 20 -10.99 -11.30 -10.75
CA PHE A 20 -10.12 -12.29 -11.38
C PHE A 20 -8.98 -12.74 -10.45
N VAL A 21 -8.36 -11.79 -9.74
CA VAL A 21 -7.23 -12.05 -8.82
C VAL A 21 -7.65 -12.95 -7.67
N LYS A 22 -8.86 -12.77 -7.11
CA LYS A 22 -9.40 -13.65 -6.05
C LYS A 22 -9.51 -15.12 -6.46
N LEU A 23 -9.62 -15.41 -7.77
CA LEU A 23 -9.71 -16.78 -8.27
C LEU A 23 -8.37 -17.50 -8.19
N TRP A 24 -7.27 -16.74 -8.21
CA TRP A 24 -5.90 -17.27 -8.21
C TRP A 24 -5.21 -17.19 -6.84
N LEU A 25 -5.65 -16.30 -5.95
CA LEU A 25 -5.03 -16.10 -4.63
C LEU A 25 -5.71 -16.93 -3.54
N ALA A 26 -4.88 -17.53 -2.68
CA ALA A 26 -5.35 -18.20 -1.46
C ALA A 26 -6.00 -17.20 -0.49
N LYS A 27 -6.99 -17.66 0.29
CA LYS A 27 -7.72 -16.84 1.27
C LYS A 27 -6.82 -16.16 2.30
N GLU A 28 -5.73 -16.81 2.70
CA GLU A 28 -4.75 -16.25 3.63
C GLU A 28 -3.98 -15.06 3.05
N THR A 29 -3.76 -15.03 1.74
CA THR A 29 -3.12 -13.90 1.05
C THR A 29 -4.12 -12.76 0.87
N LEU A 30 -5.37 -13.09 0.53
CA LEU A 30 -6.45 -12.10 0.41
C LEU A 30 -6.73 -11.38 1.73
N ALA A 31 -6.63 -12.07 2.87
CA ALA A 31 -6.84 -11.49 4.20
C ALA A 31 -5.76 -10.47 4.62
N LYS A 32 -4.63 -10.43 3.91
CA LYS A 32 -3.51 -9.51 4.19
C LYS A 32 -3.48 -8.31 3.25
N ILE A 33 -4.38 -8.27 2.27
CA ILE A 33 -4.45 -7.23 1.24
C ILE A 33 -5.57 -6.25 1.60
N ASP A 34 -5.18 -5.01 1.88
CA ASP A 34 -6.07 -3.89 2.13
C ASP A 34 -6.06 -2.94 0.93
N ILE A 35 -7.25 -2.69 0.38
CA ILE A 35 -7.42 -1.76 -0.73
C ILE A 35 -7.95 -0.44 -0.17
N LEU A 36 -7.14 0.60 -0.27
CA LEU A 36 -7.38 1.92 0.27
C LEU A 36 -7.76 2.89 -0.86
N GLY A 37 -8.86 3.61 -0.65
CA GLY A 37 -9.38 4.63 -1.56
C GLY A 37 -8.64 5.96 -1.43
N ALA A 38 -9.37 7.08 -1.44
CA ALA A 38 -8.79 8.43 -1.35
C ALA A 38 -8.19 8.74 0.04
N ASP A 39 -8.76 8.20 1.11
CA ASP A 39 -8.34 8.42 2.50
C ASP A 39 -7.20 7.48 2.96
N TYR A 40 -6.37 7.01 2.03
CA TYR A 40 -5.30 6.04 2.31
C TYR A 40 -4.29 6.54 3.34
N GLN A 41 -4.01 7.85 3.35
CA GLN A 41 -3.01 8.46 4.23
C GLN A 41 -3.33 8.23 5.72
N ALA A 42 -4.60 8.37 6.11
CA ALA A 42 -5.00 8.19 7.51
C ALA A 42 -4.86 6.74 7.97
N VAL A 43 -4.94 5.77 7.07
CA VAL A 43 -4.77 4.34 7.37
C VAL A 43 -3.28 3.99 7.43
N LEU A 44 -2.48 4.48 6.47
CA LEU A 44 -1.03 4.30 6.46
C LEU A 44 -0.36 4.85 7.71
N LEU A 45 -0.78 6.04 8.17
CA LEU A 45 -0.23 6.68 9.35
C LEU A 45 -0.59 6.00 10.68
N LYS A 46 -1.54 5.05 10.68
CA LYS A 46 -1.82 4.22 11.87
C LYS A 46 -0.82 3.09 12.02
N ASP A 47 -0.31 2.57 10.90
CA ASP A 47 0.59 1.44 10.87
C ASP A 47 2.06 1.85 10.67
N ILE A 48 2.32 3.05 10.13
CA ILE A 48 3.65 3.57 9.79
C ILE A 48 3.80 4.99 10.34
N ASP A 49 4.86 5.26 11.10
CA ASP A 49 5.18 6.60 11.57
C ASP A 49 5.44 7.57 10.41
N ARG A 50 5.01 8.83 10.57
CA ARG A 50 5.15 9.89 9.54
C ARG A 50 6.59 10.07 9.06
N GLU A 51 7.57 9.87 9.94
CA GLU A 51 8.99 10.01 9.64
C GLU A 51 9.54 8.92 8.71
N ASN A 52 8.88 7.77 8.64
CA ASN A 52 9.26 6.63 7.81
C ASN A 52 8.46 6.55 6.51
N LEU A 53 7.48 7.44 6.32
CA LEU A 53 6.63 7.48 5.13
C LEU A 53 7.06 8.62 4.20
N PRO A 54 7.27 8.38 2.90
CA PRO A 54 7.57 9.43 1.92
C PRO A 54 6.52 10.55 1.93
N ALA A 55 6.95 11.80 1.75
CA ALA A 55 6.02 12.93 1.68
C ALA A 55 5.00 12.82 0.52
N VAL A 56 5.37 12.14 -0.57
CA VAL A 56 4.47 11.82 -1.70
C VAL A 56 3.25 11.01 -1.25
N LEU A 57 3.38 10.24 -0.17
CA LEU A 57 2.34 9.38 0.38
C LEU A 57 1.67 9.96 1.64
N GLY A 58 1.96 11.21 2.00
CA GLY A 58 1.38 11.89 3.17
C GLY A 58 2.22 11.81 4.45
N GLY A 59 3.47 11.37 4.36
CA GLY A 59 4.43 11.43 5.46
C GLY A 59 5.26 12.72 5.47
N THR A 60 6.33 12.74 6.26
CA THR A 60 7.26 13.86 6.38
C THR A 60 8.66 13.53 5.87
N PHE A 61 8.88 12.30 5.39
CA PHE A 61 10.17 11.87 4.88
C PHE A 61 10.46 12.51 3.51
N HIS A 62 11.46 13.39 3.49
CA HIS A 62 12.00 14.07 2.29
C HIS A 62 13.35 13.50 1.82
N GLY A 63 13.91 12.53 2.55
CA GLY A 63 15.21 11.95 2.23
C GLY A 63 15.14 10.91 1.11
N SER A 64 16.15 10.84 0.26
CA SER A 64 16.46 9.61 -0.46
C SER A 64 16.78 8.53 0.58
N CYS A 65 16.01 7.46 0.62
CA CYS A 65 16.32 6.31 1.49
C CYS A 65 17.78 5.88 1.25
N PRO A 66 18.60 5.65 2.29
CA PRO A 66 20.01 5.25 2.13
C PRO A 66 20.18 4.03 1.21
N ASP A 67 19.16 3.18 1.14
CA ASP A 67 19.18 1.92 0.40
C ASP A 67 18.64 1.99 -1.03
N TYR A 68 18.17 3.16 -1.51
CA TYR A 68 17.66 3.28 -2.90
C TYR A 68 18.77 3.05 -3.95
N ASN A 69 20.04 3.08 -3.54
CA ASN A 69 21.20 2.77 -4.39
C ASN A 69 21.93 1.47 -4.02
N ALA A 70 21.40 0.64 -3.12
CA ALA A 70 22.06 -0.59 -2.65
C ALA A 70 21.81 -1.81 -3.58
N GLY A 71 21.80 -1.59 -4.89
CA GLY A 71 21.52 -2.62 -5.88
C GLY A 71 21.85 -2.17 -7.30
N LYS A 72 23.14 -1.87 -7.53
CA LYS A 72 23.78 -2.15 -8.81
C LYS A 72 24.03 -3.64 -8.92
#